data_AF-A0A453T0S5-F1
#
_entry.id   AF-A0A453T0S5-F1
#
_cell.length_a   1.000
_cell.length_b   1.000
_cell.length_c   1.000
_cell.angle_alpha   90.00
_cell.angle_beta   90.00
_cell.angle_gamma   90.00
#
_symmetry.space_group_name_H-M   'P 1'
#
loop_
_entity.id
_entity.type
_entity.pdbx_description
1 polymer ?
#
loop_
_entity_poly.entity_id
_entity_poly.type
_entity_poly.pdbx_seq_one_letter_code
_entity_poly.pdbx_strand_id
1 'polypeptide(L)'
;MKIWDEAFDEAADEALPEPIDDALLNAIHTNNMIEFEPEYNVSFANPDIEEKPPMSLEEMLQKVKPFIVAYEGIQDQEEWEDAVKDIMLRAPHMKELIDMYSGPDVVTAIQQEGELQRVANTLPENIPNSVKRCTDKTLLSLKNNPGWGFDKKCQFMDKFVREVSEQYK
;
A
#
# COMPACT_ATOMS: atom_id res chain seq x y z
N MET A 1 27.67 -18.05 -11.08
CA MET A 1 28.60 -17.66 -10.00
C MET A 1 27.91 -16.75 -9.00
N LYS A 2 27.34 -15.60 -9.41
CA LYS A 2 26.58 -14.68 -8.54
C LYS A 2 25.64 -15.32 -7.48
N ILE A 3 24.83 -16.30 -7.85
CA ILE A 3 23.88 -16.97 -6.91
C ILE A 3 24.60 -17.73 -5.78
N TRP A 4 25.77 -18.31 -6.07
CA TRP A 4 26.55 -19.03 -5.05
C TRP A 4 27.30 -18.09 -4.13
N ASP A 5 27.80 -16.98 -4.67
CA ASP A 5 28.50 -15.95 -3.90
C ASP A 5 27.51 -15.26 -2.94
N GLU A 6 26.31 -14.88 -3.43
CA GLU A 6 25.24 -14.32 -2.59
C GLU A 6 24.75 -15.29 -1.50
N ALA A 7 24.61 -16.59 -1.83
CA ALA A 7 24.20 -17.60 -0.85
C ALA A 7 25.29 -17.90 0.19
N PHE A 8 26.56 -17.78 -0.19
CA PHE A 8 27.68 -17.95 0.74
C PHE A 8 27.80 -16.76 1.68
N ASP A 9 27.72 -15.53 1.16
CA ASP A 9 27.74 -14.31 1.97
C ASP A 9 26.55 -14.29 2.94
N GLU A 10 25.35 -14.69 2.50
CA GLU A 10 24.19 -14.82 3.39
C GLU A 10 24.40 -15.86 4.49
N ALA A 11 24.98 -17.03 4.17
CA ALA A 11 25.29 -18.06 5.16
C ALA A 11 26.40 -17.63 6.12
N ALA A 12 27.36 -16.82 5.67
CA ALA A 12 28.44 -16.28 6.48
C ALA A 12 27.91 -15.21 7.46
N ASP A 13 27.07 -14.30 6.99
CA ASP A 13 26.42 -13.27 7.82
C ASP A 13 25.50 -13.89 8.88
N GLU A 14 24.80 -14.99 8.55
CA GLU A 14 23.96 -15.71 9.52
C GLU A 14 24.80 -16.49 10.55
N ALA A 15 25.95 -17.04 10.13
CA ALA A 15 26.84 -17.78 11.02
C ALA A 15 27.70 -16.88 11.91
N LEU A 16 28.06 -15.69 11.43
CA LEU A 16 28.96 -14.73 12.08
C LEU A 16 28.42 -13.29 11.93
N PRO A 17 27.26 -12.99 12.55
CA PRO A 17 26.68 -11.66 12.44
C PRO A 17 27.56 -10.62 13.13
N GLU A 18 27.67 -9.43 12.53
CA GLU A 18 28.31 -8.31 13.21
C GLU A 18 27.51 -7.91 14.45
N PRO A 19 28.16 -7.59 15.59
CA PRO A 19 27.43 -7.22 16.82
C PRO A 19 26.51 -6.01 16.65
N ILE A 20 26.83 -5.11 15.72
CA ILE A 20 26.02 -3.92 15.42
C ILE A 20 24.76 -4.31 14.66
N ASP A 21 24.88 -5.20 13.66
CA ASP A 21 23.75 -5.71 12.89
C ASP A 21 22.81 -6.54 13.77
N ASP A 22 23.36 -7.39 14.64
CA ASP A 22 22.56 -8.17 15.59
C ASP A 22 21.81 -7.28 16.59
N ALA A 23 22.46 -6.22 17.09
CA ALA A 23 21.80 -5.23 17.95
C ALA A 23 20.67 -4.49 17.21
N LEU A 24 20.89 -4.10 15.94
CA LEU A 24 19.88 -3.46 15.10
C LEU A 24 18.69 -4.40 14.84
N LEU A 25 18.95 -5.65 14.45
CA LEU A 25 17.92 -6.65 14.21
C LEU A 25 17.09 -6.94 15.46
N ASN A 26 17.74 -7.06 16.62
CA ASN A 26 17.05 -7.25 17.89
C ASN A 26 16.19 -6.02 18.26
N ALA A 27 16.69 -4.81 18.02
CA ALA A 27 15.93 -3.58 18.25
C ALA A 27 14.71 -3.49 17.32
N ILE A 28 14.88 -3.75 16.02
CA ILE A 28 13.78 -3.80 15.04
C ILE A 28 12.76 -4.86 15.44
N HIS A 29 13.21 -6.07 15.75
CA HIS A 29 12.34 -7.17 16.13
C HIS A 29 11.53 -6.83 17.38
N THR A 30 12.18 -6.27 18.40
CA THR A 30 11.51 -5.85 19.64
C THR A 30 10.48 -4.75 19.37
N ASN A 31 10.84 -3.75 18.56
CA ASN A 31 9.90 -2.68 18.18
C ASN A 31 8.68 -3.25 17.45
N ASN A 32 8.89 -4.16 16.50
CA ASN A 32 7.81 -4.81 15.78
C ASN A 32 6.89 -5.63 16.70
N MET A 33 7.45 -6.31 17.70
CA MET A 33 6.67 -7.06 18.70
C MET A 33 5.88 -6.16 19.67
N ILE A 34 6.30 -4.91 19.87
CA ILE A 34 5.59 -3.93 20.69
C ILE A 34 4.47 -3.27 19.89
N GLU A 35 4.72 -2.98 18.62
CA GLU A 35 3.85 -2.14 17.78
C GLU A 35 2.81 -2.94 16.99
N PHE A 36 3.11 -4.20 16.66
CA PHE A 36 2.25 -5.07 15.88
C PHE A 36 1.78 -6.27 16.69
N GLU A 37 0.50 -6.59 16.52
CA GLU A 37 -0.03 -7.86 16.95
C GLU A 37 0.52 -8.98 16.05
N PRO A 38 0.85 -10.17 16.61
CA PRO A 38 1.51 -11.25 15.88
C PRO A 38 0.69 -11.78 14.70
N GLU A 39 -0.63 -11.62 14.71
CA GLU A 39 -1.54 -12.03 13.63
C GLU A 39 -1.30 -11.26 12.32
N TYR A 40 -0.71 -10.06 12.38
CA TYR A 40 -0.43 -9.28 11.17
C TYR A 40 0.79 -9.78 10.40
N ASN A 41 1.60 -10.68 10.99
CA ASN A 41 2.75 -11.32 10.32
C ASN A 41 2.34 -12.56 9.50
N VAL A 42 1.05 -12.73 9.20
CA VAL A 42 0.55 -13.85 8.40
C VAL A 42 0.46 -13.42 6.94
N SER A 43 1.03 -14.23 6.05
CA SER A 43 0.83 -14.04 4.61
C SER A 43 -0.59 -14.49 4.24
N PHE A 44 -1.48 -13.54 3.97
CA PHE A 44 -2.80 -13.79 3.39
C PHE A 44 -2.99 -12.92 2.15
N ALA A 45 -3.77 -13.42 1.20
CA ALA A 45 -4.19 -12.64 0.04
C ALA A 45 -5.14 -11.55 0.53
N ASN A 46 -4.68 -10.30 0.54
CA ASN A 46 -5.54 -9.16 0.91
C ASN A 46 -6.43 -8.80 -0.29
N PRO A 47 -7.74 -9.10 -0.23
CA PRO A 47 -8.64 -8.89 -1.37
C PRO A 47 -8.75 -7.41 -1.77
N ASP A 48 -8.52 -6.48 -0.84
CA ASP A 48 -8.60 -5.04 -1.08
C ASP A 48 -7.41 -4.51 -1.91
N ILE A 49 -6.29 -5.25 -1.91
CA ILE A 49 -5.08 -4.94 -2.70
C ILE A 49 -5.15 -5.56 -4.10
N GLU A 50 -5.88 -6.66 -4.22
CA GLU A 50 -6.13 -7.31 -5.50
C GLU A 50 -7.32 -6.66 -6.24
N GLU A 51 -8.00 -5.69 -5.61
CA GLU A 51 -9.14 -4.99 -6.19
C GLU A 51 -8.69 -4.15 -7.39
N LYS A 52 -9.27 -4.42 -8.57
CA LYS A 52 -8.97 -3.61 -9.76
C LYS A 52 -9.43 -2.17 -9.51
N PRO A 53 -8.67 -1.17 -9.97
CA PRO A 53 -9.11 0.22 -9.90
C PRO A 53 -10.54 0.36 -10.42
N PRO A 54 -11.40 1.13 -9.73
CA PRO A 54 -12.77 1.32 -10.18
C PRO A 54 -12.76 1.92 -11.59
N MET A 55 -13.64 1.43 -12.47
CA MET A 55 -13.81 1.97 -13.81
C MET A 55 -14.26 3.43 -13.74
N SER A 56 -13.96 4.21 -14.78
CA SER A 56 -14.37 5.62 -14.80
C SER A 56 -15.90 5.74 -14.80
N LEU A 57 -16.42 6.87 -14.29
CA LEU A 57 -17.85 7.13 -14.26
C LEU A 57 -18.47 7.08 -15.66
N GLU A 58 -17.76 7.59 -16.67
CA GLU A 58 -18.19 7.55 -18.07
C GLU A 58 -18.32 6.12 -18.59
N GLU A 59 -17.31 5.28 -18.36
CA GLU A 59 -17.36 3.87 -18.77
C GLU A 59 -18.46 3.11 -18.05
N MET A 60 -18.70 3.42 -16.77
CA MET A 60 -19.80 2.83 -16.00
C MET A 60 -21.13 3.21 -16.63
N LEU A 61 -21.35 4.50 -16.90
CA LEU A 61 -22.57 5.02 -17.54
C LEU A 61 -22.82 4.36 -18.90
N GLN A 62 -21.79 4.14 -19.72
CA GLN A 62 -21.93 3.42 -20.99
C GLN A 62 -22.32 1.95 -20.80
N LYS A 63 -21.75 1.28 -19.79
CA LYS A 63 -22.08 -0.12 -19.47
C LYS A 63 -23.53 -0.28 -18.99
N VAL A 64 -24.04 0.67 -18.21
CA VAL A 64 -25.41 0.64 -17.68
C VAL A 64 -26.44 1.34 -18.57
N LYS A 65 -26.00 2.01 -19.63
CA LYS A 65 -26.84 2.68 -20.64
C LYS A 65 -28.11 1.92 -21.01
N PRO A 66 -28.09 0.63 -21.41
CA PRO A 66 -29.31 -0.07 -21.81
C PRO A 66 -30.34 -0.15 -20.68
N PHE A 67 -29.90 -0.19 -19.42
CA PHE A 67 -30.79 -0.19 -18.26
C PHE A 67 -31.35 1.20 -17.96
N ILE A 68 -30.52 2.24 -18.01
CA ILE A 68 -30.96 3.61 -17.73
C ILE A 68 -31.94 4.08 -18.80
N VAL A 69 -31.64 3.82 -20.08
CA VAL A 69 -32.53 4.18 -21.20
C VAL A 69 -33.90 3.52 -21.04
N ALA A 70 -33.94 2.25 -20.63
CA ALA A 70 -35.20 1.53 -20.39
C ALA A 70 -35.96 2.02 -19.14
N TYR A 71 -35.24 2.44 -18.09
CA TYR A 71 -35.83 2.86 -16.82
C TYR A 71 -36.34 4.30 -16.84
N GLU A 72 -35.53 5.24 -17.34
CA GLU A 72 -35.86 6.67 -17.47
C GLU A 72 -36.70 6.97 -18.72
N GLY A 73 -36.85 5.98 -19.62
CA GLY A 73 -37.66 6.13 -20.83
C GLY A 73 -37.05 7.05 -21.89
N ILE A 74 -35.72 7.19 -21.89
CA ILE A 74 -34.96 8.02 -22.84
C ILE A 74 -35.23 7.53 -24.27
N GLN A 75 -35.68 8.43 -25.15
CA GLN A 75 -36.11 8.04 -26.49
C GLN A 75 -35.00 8.15 -27.53
N ASP A 76 -34.08 9.10 -27.35
CA ASP A 76 -33.05 9.41 -28.33
C ASP A 76 -31.62 9.45 -27.75
N GLN A 77 -30.66 9.54 -28.66
CA GLN A 77 -29.23 9.58 -28.33
C GLN A 77 -28.78 10.95 -27.81
N GLU A 78 -29.51 12.01 -28.15
CA GLU A 78 -29.19 13.40 -27.78
C GLU A 78 -29.55 13.66 -26.31
N GLU A 79 -30.74 13.24 -25.86
CA GLU A 79 -31.19 13.21 -24.48
C GLU A 79 -30.25 12.41 -23.58
N TRP A 80 -29.72 11.29 -24.08
CA TRP A 80 -28.71 10.51 -23.37
C TRP A 80 -27.40 11.29 -23.17
N GLU A 81 -26.89 11.93 -24.23
CA GLU A 81 -25.64 12.70 -24.18
C GLU A 81 -25.77 13.93 -23.28
N ASP A 82 -26.90 14.62 -23.33
CA ASP A 82 -27.20 15.75 -22.45
C ASP A 82 -27.31 15.32 -20.98
N ALA A 83 -27.97 14.19 -20.70
CA ALA A 83 -28.05 13.63 -19.34
C ALA A 83 -26.67 13.22 -18.79
N VAL A 84 -25.84 12.56 -19.61
CA VAL A 84 -24.47 12.21 -19.22
C VAL A 84 -23.64 13.47 -18.94
N LYS A 85 -23.72 14.48 -19.80
CA LYS A 85 -22.97 15.73 -19.65
C LYS A 85 -23.35 16.46 -18.37
N ASP A 86 -24.64 16.52 -18.05
CA ASP A 86 -25.13 17.15 -16.83
C ASP A 86 -24.71 16.37 -15.57
N ILE A 87 -24.74 15.02 -15.59
CA ILE A 87 -24.21 14.20 -14.49
C ILE A 87 -22.71 14.45 -14.31
N MET A 88 -21.94 14.51 -15.39
CA MET A 88 -20.50 14.78 -15.35
C MET A 88 -20.18 16.18 -14.79
N LEU A 89 -21.06 17.17 -15.00
CA LEU A 89 -20.96 18.49 -14.37
C LEU A 89 -21.24 18.46 -12.87
N ARG A 90 -22.17 17.60 -12.42
CA ARG A 90 -22.55 17.45 -11.00
C ARG A 90 -21.62 16.52 -10.22
N ALA A 91 -20.92 15.61 -10.88
CA ALA A 91 -20.07 14.60 -10.25
C ALA A 91 -18.98 15.20 -9.32
N PRO A 92 -18.27 16.30 -9.67
CA PRO A 92 -17.30 16.92 -8.77
C PRO A 92 -17.92 17.44 -7.46
N HIS A 93 -19.13 18.02 -7.51
CA HIS A 93 -19.82 18.48 -6.30
C HIS A 93 -20.27 17.33 -5.41
N MET A 94 -20.70 16.22 -6.01
CA MET A 94 -21.02 14.99 -5.26
C MET A 94 -19.78 14.44 -4.57
N LYS A 95 -18.63 14.44 -5.25
CA LYS A 95 -17.34 14.04 -4.66
C LYS A 95 -16.98 14.90 -3.46
N GLU A 96 -17.09 16.23 -3.58
CA GLU A 96 -16.82 17.15 -2.47
C GLU A 96 -17.70 16.87 -1.24
N LEU A 97 -19.00 16.59 -1.45
CA LEU A 97 -19.89 16.19 -0.36
C LEU A 97 -19.45 14.88 0.30
N ILE A 98 -19.09 13.87 -0.50
CA ILE A 98 -18.60 12.59 0.02
C ILE A 98 -17.33 12.80 0.84
N ASP A 99 -16.38 13.58 0.33
CA ASP A 99 -15.10 13.89 0.97
C ASP A 99 -15.32 14.67 2.29
N MET A 100 -16.32 15.56 2.36
CA MET A 100 -16.69 16.26 3.61
C MET A 100 -17.17 15.31 4.72
N TYR A 101 -17.95 14.28 4.36
CA TYR A 101 -18.51 13.34 5.35
C TYR A 101 -17.57 12.16 5.65
N SER A 102 -16.81 11.71 4.66
CA SER A 102 -15.98 10.50 4.73
C SER A 102 -14.50 10.82 4.99
N GLY A 103 -14.11 12.09 4.88
CA GLY A 103 -12.73 12.53 4.87
C GLY A 103 -12.14 12.53 3.45
N PRO A 104 -11.26 13.49 3.11
CA PRO A 104 -10.65 13.59 1.78
C PRO A 104 -9.61 12.48 1.51
N ASP A 105 -9.08 11.84 2.55
CA ASP A 105 -7.95 10.90 2.46
C ASP A 105 -8.41 9.44 2.40
N VAL A 106 -9.27 9.12 1.43
CA VAL A 106 -9.59 7.72 1.14
C VAL A 106 -8.45 7.12 0.32
N VAL A 107 -7.40 6.66 1.00
CA VAL A 107 -6.27 5.98 0.36
C VAL A 107 -6.59 4.51 0.18
N THR A 108 -6.65 4.05 -1.07
CA THR A 108 -6.95 2.64 -1.37
C THR A 108 -5.83 1.73 -0.86
N ALA A 109 -6.14 0.48 -0.53
CA ALA A 109 -5.12 -0.44 -0.02
C ALA A 109 -3.93 -0.61 -1.00
N ILE A 110 -4.18 -0.54 -2.30
CA ILE A 110 -3.13 -0.51 -3.36
C ILE A 110 -2.23 0.72 -3.23
N GLN A 111 -2.82 1.90 -3.05
CA GLN A 111 -2.04 3.13 -2.87
C GLN A 111 -1.23 3.08 -1.58
N GLN A 112 -1.80 2.54 -0.51
CA GLN A 112 -1.10 2.38 0.77
C GLN A 112 0.13 1.47 0.60
N GLU A 113 -0.04 0.30 -0.02
CA GLU A 113 1.06 -0.63 -0.28
C GLU A 113 2.12 -0.01 -1.20
N GLY A 114 1.70 0.67 -2.26
CA GLY A 114 2.60 1.33 -3.20
C GLY A 114 3.50 2.37 -2.53
N GLU A 115 2.94 3.21 -1.66
CA GLU A 115 3.71 4.20 -0.92
C GLU A 115 4.63 3.57 0.13
N LEU A 116 4.17 2.57 0.88
CA LEU A 116 5.01 1.84 1.83
C LEU A 116 6.19 1.17 1.13
N GLN A 117 5.96 0.56 -0.03
CA GLN A 117 7.01 -0.04 -0.84
C GLN A 117 7.96 1.02 -1.41
N ARG A 118 7.44 2.18 -1.85
CA ARG A 118 8.27 3.30 -2.32
C ARG A 118 9.23 3.76 -1.23
N VAL A 119 8.75 3.90 0.02
CA VAL A 119 9.58 4.26 1.17
C VAL A 119 10.60 3.17 1.47
N ALA A 120 10.19 1.90 1.49
CA ALA A 120 11.11 0.78 1.70
C ALA A 120 12.24 0.73 0.66
N ASN A 121 11.93 1.03 -0.60
CA ASN A 121 12.90 1.04 -1.69
C ASN A 121 13.93 2.19 -1.59
N THR A 122 13.79 3.11 -0.63
CA THR A 122 14.80 4.14 -0.36
C THR A 122 15.94 3.66 0.54
N LEU A 123 15.87 2.42 1.04
CA LEU A 123 16.94 1.79 1.80
C LEU A 123 18.22 1.65 0.96
N PRO A 124 19.42 1.75 1.59
CA PRO A 124 20.69 1.56 0.91
C PRO A 124 20.84 0.15 0.28
N GLU A 125 21.55 0.03 -0.85
CA GLU A 125 21.75 -1.25 -1.53
C GLU A 125 22.68 -2.22 -0.77
N ASN A 126 23.57 -1.66 0.08
CA ASN A 126 24.58 -2.37 0.86
C ASN A 126 24.03 -2.98 2.18
N ILE A 127 22.72 -2.94 2.42
CA ILE A 127 22.15 -3.55 3.63
C ILE A 127 22.24 -5.08 3.58
N PRO A 128 22.49 -5.75 4.73
CA PRO A 128 22.49 -7.20 4.82
C PRO A 128 21.13 -7.82 4.46
N ASN A 129 21.15 -9.07 4.00
CA ASN A 129 19.92 -9.80 3.64
C ASN A 129 18.99 -10.03 4.85
N SER A 130 19.54 -10.14 6.06
CA SER A 130 18.78 -10.21 7.30
C SER A 130 17.91 -8.96 7.52
N VAL A 131 18.46 -7.77 7.26
CA VAL A 131 17.75 -6.48 7.34
C VAL A 131 16.68 -6.38 6.25
N LYS A 132 16.95 -6.86 5.03
CA LYS A 132 15.94 -6.95 3.96
C LYS A 132 14.76 -7.83 4.37
N ARG A 133 15.01 -9.04 4.86
CA ARG A 133 13.96 -9.95 5.35
C ARG A 133 13.14 -9.32 6.49
N CYS A 134 13.78 -8.55 7.36
CA CYS A 134 13.11 -7.84 8.45
C CYS A 134 12.23 -6.68 7.93
N THR A 135 12.72 -5.98 6.90
CA THR A 135 11.94 -4.95 6.17
C THR A 135 10.69 -5.57 5.54
N ASP A 136 10.81 -6.71 4.88
CA ASP A 136 9.68 -7.40 4.25
C ASP A 136 8.62 -7.82 5.29
N LYS A 137 9.04 -8.34 6.44
CA LYS A 137 8.13 -8.68 7.55
C LYS A 137 7.43 -7.44 8.12
N THR A 138 8.14 -6.32 8.20
CA THR A 138 7.60 -5.05 8.68
C THR A 138 6.54 -4.52 7.70
N LEU A 139 6.84 -4.54 6.40
CA LEU A 139 5.89 -4.20 5.34
C LEU A 139 4.64 -5.09 5.38
N LEU A 140 4.82 -6.40 5.51
CA LEU A 140 3.71 -7.35 5.61
C LEU A 140 2.80 -7.01 6.81
N SER A 141 3.40 -6.70 7.97
CA SER A 141 2.65 -6.34 9.17
C SER A 141 1.88 -5.02 9.00
N LEU A 142 2.51 -4.00 8.40
CA LEU A 142 1.85 -2.71 8.11
C LEU A 142 0.71 -2.85 7.10
N LYS A 143 0.90 -3.67 6.07
CA LYS A 143 -0.11 -4.00 5.06
C LYS A 143 -1.33 -4.66 5.70
N ASN A 144 -1.09 -5.58 6.61
CA ASN A 144 -2.14 -6.38 7.23
C ASN A 144 -2.81 -5.72 8.44
N ASN A 145 -2.25 -4.65 8.99
CA ASN A 145 -2.76 -3.98 10.18
C ASN A 145 -3.94 -3.05 9.82
N PRO A 146 -5.19 -3.40 10.20
CA PRO A 146 -6.36 -2.56 9.96
C PRO A 146 -6.55 -1.48 11.05
N GLY A 147 -5.87 -1.61 12.19
CA GLY A 147 -6.01 -0.72 13.34
C GLY A 147 -5.23 0.59 13.22
N TRP A 148 -4.37 0.71 12.21
CA TRP A 148 -3.56 1.90 11.98
C TRP A 148 -4.05 2.66 10.74
N GLY A 149 -4.24 3.97 10.89
CA GLY A 149 -4.44 4.87 9.76
C GLY A 149 -3.18 4.95 8.88
N PHE A 150 -3.36 5.29 7.61
CA PHE A 150 -2.28 5.32 6.62
C PHE A 150 -1.10 6.22 7.04
N ASP A 151 -1.38 7.43 7.56
CA ASP A 151 -0.34 8.34 8.05
C ASP A 151 0.55 7.70 9.12
N LYS A 152 -0.05 6.93 10.04
CA LYS A 152 0.70 6.25 11.10
C LYS A 152 1.61 5.16 10.51
N LYS A 153 1.12 4.43 9.50
CA LYS A 153 1.92 3.43 8.78
C LYS A 153 3.12 4.08 8.06
N CYS A 154 2.90 5.20 7.38
CA CYS A 154 3.97 5.96 6.73
C CYS A 154 5.00 6.49 7.73
N GLN A 155 4.55 7.12 8.83
CA GLN A 155 5.44 7.63 9.87
C GLN A 155 6.33 6.54 10.47
N PHE A 156 5.77 5.35 10.70
CA PHE A 156 6.53 4.21 11.18
C PHE A 156 7.57 3.77 10.16
N MET A 157 7.16 3.62 8.89
CA MET A 157 8.07 3.19 7.83
C MET A 157 9.19 4.20 7.58
N ASP A 158 8.90 5.50 7.60
CA ASP A 158 9.88 6.57 7.49
C ASP A 158 10.90 6.52 8.64
N LYS A 159 10.42 6.30 9.87
CA LYS A 159 11.29 6.13 11.04
C LYS A 159 12.19 4.90 10.88
N PHE A 160 11.61 3.78 10.47
CA PHE A 160 12.33 2.53 10.24
C PHE A 160 13.45 2.70 9.21
N VAL A 161 13.12 3.25 8.04
CA VAL A 161 14.08 3.49 6.96
C VAL A 161 15.19 4.43 7.41
N ARG A 162 14.87 5.48 8.16
CA ARG A 162 15.87 6.41 8.71
C ARG A 162 16.84 5.68 9.65
N GLU A 163 16.34 4.89 10.59
CA GLU A 163 17.16 4.15 11.56
C GLU A 163 18.10 3.15 10.87
N VAL A 164 17.60 2.41 9.88
CA VAL A 164 18.43 1.49 9.08
C VAL A 164 19.44 2.29 8.25
N SER A 165 19.02 3.35 7.57
CA SER A 165 19.92 4.15 6.73
C SER A 165 21.01 4.86 7.52
N GLU A 166 20.78 5.20 8.78
CA GLU A 166 21.81 5.77 9.66
C GLU A 166 22.93 4.79 10.00
N GLN A 167 22.63 3.49 10.05
CA GLN A 167 23.62 2.45 10.33
C GLN A 167 24.45 2.07 9.09
N TYR A 168 23.84 2.10 7.91
CA TYR A 168 24.47 1.67 6.64
C TYR A 168 24.86 2.81 5.69
N LYS A 169 24.94 4.03 6.22
CA LYS A 169 25.31 5.25 5.50
C LYS A 169 26.78 5.30 5.08
#